data_AF-A0A5J4SRQ4-F1
#
_entry.id   AF-A0A5J4SRQ4-F1
#
_cell.length_a   1.000
_cell.length_b   1.000
_cell.length_c   1.000
_cell.angle_alpha   90.00
_cell.angle_beta   90.00
_cell.angle_gamma   90.00
#
_symmetry.space_group_name_H-M   'P 1'
#
loop_
_entity.id
_entity.type
_entity.pdbx_description
1 polymer ?
#
loop_
_entity_poly.entity_id
_entity_poly.type
_entity_poly.pdbx_seq_one_letter_code
_entity_poly.pdbx_strand_id
1 'polypeptide(L)'
;MKMKNKYGGNVKELTLMLLFSFLCLGTLFLSSATFVNTQITAKWYCFFWGFSAFILNYVLYSFFLGKIQLRNTISVFCLIITGLCTIQALYGILQCVGIFPAVGGFRITGSFDNPAGFAACLCAGFPFSFYFVRKEYVWQRWLSLTAVVILCIAVILSASRAGIIALFVVALFMVFYRFKIKTKLKISILSLSFVLALSGLYFLKKDSANGRLLIWRCTYEMIKDKPIHGFGYGGFKANYMNYQARYFEEHPDSKYAMLADNVNRPFNEYLLLFVNFGVFGLLVLILMLYRFWQIYKYNTHKTLLEYRAYWCLLSIAVFSLFSYPLTYPFVWVMGLSSMTILFYPLWRTQKKMFYALRPVIILFLLFVGYMTYDRMITEMKWCKIAHKSLAGQTKQMLPEYQSLYGKLQNNELFLYNYAAELNVVNQYEKSLKIAHECEQLWADYDLQMLIADNYQKKLQYKEAEFHYIKAANMCPVKFIPLYLY
;
A
#
# COMPACT_ATOMS: atom_id res chain seq x y z
N MET A 1 32.33 14.56 37.16
CA MET A 1 31.02 13.98 36.75
C MET A 1 30.30 14.70 35.59
N LYS A 2 30.91 15.69 34.89
CA LYS A 2 30.27 16.42 33.76
C LYS A 2 30.68 15.97 32.34
N MET A 3 31.68 15.08 32.18
CA MET A 3 32.16 14.65 30.85
C MET A 3 31.47 13.40 30.27
N LYS A 4 30.73 12.61 31.06
CA LYS A 4 30.01 11.41 30.55
C LYS A 4 28.73 11.72 29.74
N ASN A 5 28.18 12.93 29.84
CA ASN A 5 26.93 13.29 29.16
C ASN A 5 27.10 13.75 27.69
N LYS A 6 28.31 14.09 27.23
CA LYS A 6 28.52 14.60 25.86
C LYS A 6 28.60 13.47 24.81
N TYR A 7 29.23 12.35 25.15
CA TYR A 7 29.36 11.18 24.26
C TYR A 7 28.08 10.35 24.17
N GLY A 8 27.33 10.21 25.28
CA GLY A 8 26.06 9.47 25.30
C GLY A 8 24.91 10.12 24.51
N GLY A 9 25.01 11.42 24.17
CA GLY A 9 24.05 12.10 23.29
C GLY A 9 24.22 11.68 21.83
N ASN A 10 25.46 11.65 21.33
CA ASN A 10 25.78 11.35 19.93
C ASN A 10 25.45 9.91 19.53
N VAL A 11 25.70 8.93 20.41
CA VAL A 11 25.42 7.52 20.10
C VAL A 11 23.92 7.27 19.94
N LYS A 12 23.07 7.89 20.76
CA LYS A 12 21.61 7.73 20.68
C LYS A 12 21.04 8.27 19.37
N GLU A 13 21.47 9.47 19.00
CA GLU A 13 21.04 10.10 17.76
C GLU A 13 21.50 9.28 16.57
N LEU A 14 22.73 8.77 16.59
CA LEU A 14 23.25 7.86 15.57
C LEU A 14 22.41 6.57 15.45
N THR A 15 22.09 5.90 16.57
CA THR A 15 21.26 4.68 16.52
C THR A 15 19.88 4.94 15.93
N LEU A 16 19.21 6.04 16.32
CA LEU A 16 17.92 6.42 15.75
C LEU A 16 18.02 6.74 14.24
N MET A 17 19.10 7.41 13.83
CA MET A 17 19.37 7.67 12.41
C MET A 17 19.58 6.39 11.61
N LEU A 18 20.36 5.43 12.14
CA LEU A 18 20.60 4.14 11.49
C LEU A 18 19.33 3.31 11.39
N LEU A 19 18.53 3.23 12.46
CA LEU A 19 17.25 2.50 12.44
C LEU A 19 16.25 3.13 11.47
N PHE A 20 16.14 4.46 11.45
CA PHE A 20 15.27 5.15 10.50
C PHE A 20 15.74 4.98 9.04
N SER A 21 17.06 5.00 8.81
CA SER A 21 17.65 4.73 7.49
C SER A 21 17.37 3.30 7.04
N PHE A 22 17.56 2.31 7.91
CA PHE A 22 17.26 0.90 7.62
C PHE A 22 15.78 0.71 7.30
N LEU A 23 14.88 1.31 8.10
CA LEU A 23 13.44 1.27 7.87
C LEU A 23 13.06 1.87 6.52
N CYS A 24 13.55 3.06 6.18
CA CYS A 24 13.25 3.70 4.90
C CYS A 24 13.84 2.93 3.71
N LEU A 25 15.09 2.48 3.83
CA LEU A 25 15.77 1.74 2.76
C LEU A 25 15.08 0.41 2.49
N GLY A 26 14.78 -0.38 3.53
CA GLY A 26 14.13 -1.67 3.33
C GLY A 26 12.67 -1.55 2.89
N THR A 27 11.93 -0.54 3.34
CA THR A 27 10.54 -0.31 2.86
C THR A 27 10.44 0.22 1.42
N LEU A 28 11.51 0.81 0.88
CA LEU A 28 11.57 1.27 -0.51
C LEU A 28 12.14 0.20 -1.46
N PHE A 29 13.26 -0.43 -1.08
CA PHE A 29 14.11 -1.18 -2.01
C PHE A 29 14.13 -2.69 -1.80
N LEU A 30 13.73 -3.21 -0.63
CA LEU A 30 13.88 -4.65 -0.35
C LEU A 30 12.94 -5.48 -1.23
N SER A 31 13.53 -6.41 -1.99
CA SER A 31 12.83 -7.44 -2.77
C SER A 31 13.47 -8.78 -2.49
N SER A 32 12.69 -9.87 -2.47
CA SER A 32 13.24 -11.22 -2.28
C SER A 32 12.42 -12.28 -3.00
N ALA A 33 13.10 -13.16 -3.73
CA ALA A 33 12.51 -14.33 -4.39
C ALA A 33 12.08 -15.42 -3.39
N THR A 34 12.43 -15.29 -2.10
CA THR A 34 12.03 -16.25 -1.06
C THR A 34 10.56 -16.13 -0.65
N PHE A 35 9.85 -15.09 -1.11
CA PHE A 35 8.42 -14.88 -0.85
C PHE A 35 7.61 -15.00 -2.14
N VAL A 36 6.33 -15.35 -1.99
CA VAL A 36 5.41 -15.48 -3.13
C VAL A 36 5.25 -14.13 -3.85
N ASN A 37 5.05 -13.04 -3.10
CA ASN A 37 5.15 -11.69 -3.66
C ASN A 37 6.57 -11.14 -3.46
N THR A 38 7.36 -11.21 -4.52
CA THR A 38 8.79 -10.86 -4.51
C THR A 38 9.07 -9.38 -4.25
N GLN A 39 8.12 -8.50 -4.56
CA GLN A 39 8.32 -7.04 -4.56
C GLN A 39 7.80 -6.35 -3.30
N ILE A 40 6.80 -6.90 -2.61
CA ILE A 40 6.07 -6.21 -1.54
C ILE A 40 6.16 -6.91 -0.19
N THR A 41 6.12 -8.26 -0.14
CA THR A 41 6.10 -9.00 1.14
C THR A 41 7.31 -8.67 2.01
N ALA A 42 8.52 -8.72 1.45
CA ALA A 42 9.76 -8.45 2.19
C ALA A 42 9.77 -7.03 2.80
N LYS A 43 9.19 -6.05 2.11
CA LYS A 43 9.08 -4.66 2.58
C LYS A 43 8.16 -4.55 3.80
N TRP A 44 7.08 -5.32 3.85
CA TRP A 44 6.19 -5.38 5.02
C TRP A 44 6.89 -5.97 6.24
N TYR A 45 7.67 -7.04 6.08
CA TYR A 45 8.47 -7.57 7.19
C TYR A 45 9.52 -6.56 7.67
N CYS A 46 10.21 -5.88 6.75
CA CYS A 46 11.13 -4.80 7.10
C CYS A 46 10.41 -3.67 7.85
N PHE A 47 9.20 -3.30 7.43
CA PHE A 47 8.38 -2.33 8.14
C PHE A 47 8.06 -2.79 9.56
N PHE A 48 7.47 -3.97 9.74
CA PHE A 48 7.07 -4.42 11.08
C PHE A 48 8.27 -4.55 12.01
N TRP A 49 9.37 -5.16 11.57
CA TRP A 49 10.55 -5.36 12.41
C TRP A 49 11.33 -4.07 12.61
N GLY A 50 11.57 -3.29 11.55
CA GLY A 50 12.29 -2.02 11.65
C GLY A 50 11.53 -0.98 12.47
N PHE A 51 10.20 -0.90 12.32
CA PHE A 51 9.36 -0.01 13.12
C PHE A 51 9.27 -0.47 14.58
N SER A 52 9.15 -1.78 14.83
CA SER A 52 9.18 -2.33 16.19
C SER A 52 10.52 -2.07 16.86
N ALA A 53 11.64 -2.25 16.16
CA ALA A 53 12.97 -1.92 16.66
C ALA A 53 13.11 -0.42 16.95
N PHE A 54 12.58 0.44 16.08
CA PHE A 54 12.57 1.89 16.28
C PHE A 54 11.79 2.29 17.54
N ILE A 55 10.58 1.75 17.75
CA ILE A 55 9.78 2.03 18.95
C ILE A 55 10.46 1.45 20.19
N LEU A 56 10.93 0.20 20.14
CA LEU A 56 11.59 -0.46 21.26
C LEU A 56 12.82 0.34 21.69
N ASN A 57 13.64 0.78 20.73
CA ASN A 57 14.79 1.63 20.96
C ASN A 57 14.40 2.96 21.64
N TYR A 58 13.33 3.62 21.16
CA TYR A 58 12.80 4.83 21.80
C TYR A 58 12.31 4.56 23.24
N VAL A 59 11.55 3.48 23.47
CA VAL A 59 11.04 3.10 24.79
C VAL A 59 12.18 2.80 25.76
N LEU A 60 13.16 1.97 25.36
CA LEU A 60 14.34 1.63 26.17
C LEU A 60 15.18 2.87 26.49
N TYR A 61 15.43 3.76 25.52
CA TYR A 61 16.18 4.99 25.81
C TYR A 61 15.45 5.90 26.77
N SER A 62 14.13 5.95 26.67
CA SER A 62 13.31 6.72 27.59
C SER A 62 13.22 6.09 29.01
N PHE A 63 13.67 4.84 29.22
CA PHE A 63 13.91 4.23 30.54
C PHE A 63 15.25 4.63 31.15
N PHE A 64 16.33 4.53 30.37
CA PHE A 64 17.68 4.53 30.93
C PHE A 64 18.38 5.90 30.92
N LEU A 65 18.04 6.83 30.01
CA LEU A 65 18.85 8.04 29.83
C LEU A 65 18.01 9.29 29.50
N GLY A 66 18.48 10.46 29.95
CA GLY A 66 17.81 11.77 29.84
C GLY A 66 17.50 12.26 28.41
N LYS A 67 16.86 13.45 28.35
CA LYS A 67 16.25 14.08 27.15
C LYS A 67 17.10 13.98 25.87
N ILE A 68 16.46 13.58 24.76
CA ILE A 68 17.04 13.56 23.40
C ILE A 68 16.94 14.96 22.78
N GLN A 69 18.00 15.43 22.12
CA GLN A 69 18.05 16.74 21.47
C GLN A 69 17.56 16.64 20.01
N LEU A 70 16.24 16.57 19.83
CA LEU A 70 15.55 16.26 18.57
C LEU A 70 15.92 17.11 17.32
N ARG A 71 16.52 18.30 17.48
CA ARG A 71 16.65 19.28 16.38
C ARG A 71 17.61 18.83 15.28
N ASN A 72 18.75 18.24 15.63
CA ASN A 72 19.75 17.75 14.66
C ASN A 72 19.28 16.44 14.00
N THR A 73 18.54 15.62 14.72
CA THR A 73 17.98 14.35 14.23
C THR A 73 16.95 14.57 13.11
N ILE A 74 16.09 15.58 13.22
CA ILE A 74 15.07 15.88 12.20
C ILE A 74 15.68 16.25 10.85
N SER A 75 16.75 17.06 10.83
CA SER A 75 17.43 17.39 9.57
C SER A 75 17.99 16.14 8.89
N VAL A 76 18.55 15.21 9.67
CA VAL A 76 19.09 13.96 9.11
C VAL A 76 17.96 13.07 8.58
N PHE A 77 16.83 12.96 9.29
CA PHE A 77 15.67 12.23 8.76
C PHE A 77 15.16 12.81 7.44
N CYS A 78 15.08 14.14 7.32
CA CYS A 78 14.68 14.77 6.07
C CYS A 78 15.71 14.55 4.95
N LEU A 79 17.01 14.51 5.27
CA LEU A 79 18.07 14.18 4.32
C LEU A 79 17.93 12.73 3.84
N ILE A 80 17.70 11.77 4.75
CA ILE A 80 17.49 10.36 4.44
C ILE A 80 16.27 10.20 3.51
N ILE A 81 15.12 10.78 3.87
CA ILE A 81 13.90 10.73 3.03
C ILE A 81 14.19 11.29 1.64
N THR A 82 14.80 12.48 1.57
CA THR A 82 15.08 13.15 0.30
C THR A 82 16.05 12.34 -0.56
N GLY A 83 17.15 11.86 0.02
CA GLY A 83 18.16 11.06 -0.67
C GLY A 83 17.59 9.76 -1.21
N LEU A 84 16.90 8.98 -0.36
CA LEU A 84 16.32 7.70 -0.78
C LEU A 84 15.20 7.86 -1.82
N CYS A 85 14.34 8.88 -1.68
CA CYS A 85 13.33 9.16 -2.71
C CYS A 85 13.98 9.60 -4.03
N THR A 86 15.08 10.35 -3.98
CA THR A 86 15.83 10.74 -5.19
C THR A 86 16.47 9.53 -5.86
N ILE A 87 17.08 8.63 -5.09
CA ILE A 87 17.64 7.37 -5.61
C ILE A 87 16.53 6.52 -6.25
N GLN A 88 15.38 6.40 -5.60
CA GLN A 88 14.24 5.68 -6.15
C GLN A 88 13.76 6.33 -7.45
N ALA A 89 13.62 7.66 -7.49
CA ALA A 89 13.22 8.40 -8.69
C ALA A 89 14.19 8.19 -9.85
N LEU A 90 15.51 8.27 -9.59
CA LEU A 90 16.53 7.97 -10.59
C LEU A 90 16.44 6.53 -11.08
N TYR A 91 16.24 5.56 -10.19
CA TYR A 91 16.06 4.16 -10.57
C TYR A 91 14.88 3.98 -11.53
N GLY A 92 13.75 4.64 -11.27
CA GLY A 92 12.61 4.64 -12.18
C GLY A 92 12.87 5.33 -13.52
N ILE A 93 13.62 6.44 -13.54
CA ILE A 93 14.02 7.11 -14.78
C ILE A 93 14.94 6.20 -15.61
N LEU A 94 15.89 5.51 -14.98
CA LEU A 94 16.78 4.56 -15.65
C LEU A 94 16.00 3.35 -16.23
N GLN A 95 14.92 2.91 -15.58
CA GLN A 95 13.99 1.92 -16.17
C GLN A 95 13.29 2.47 -17.42
N CYS A 96 12.87 3.74 -17.39
CA CYS A 96 12.21 4.38 -18.53
C CYS A 96 13.09 4.44 -19.80
N VAL A 97 14.40 4.59 -19.63
CA VAL A 97 15.38 4.64 -20.72
C VAL A 97 15.87 3.23 -21.14
N GLY A 98 15.43 2.18 -20.43
CA GLY A 98 15.75 0.79 -20.75
C GLY A 98 17.08 0.29 -20.17
N ILE A 99 17.69 1.02 -19.24
CA ILE A 99 18.93 0.58 -18.56
C ILE A 99 18.63 -0.54 -17.57
N PHE A 100 17.49 -0.48 -16.89
CA PHE A 100 17.03 -1.52 -15.98
C PHE A 100 15.65 -2.06 -16.40
N PRO A 101 15.38 -3.36 -16.19
CA PRO A 101 14.05 -3.89 -16.43
C PRO A 101 13.04 -3.36 -15.41
N ALA A 102 11.84 -3.07 -15.88
CA ALA A 102 10.67 -2.82 -15.04
C ALA A 102 9.82 -4.10 -14.93
N VAL A 103 9.05 -4.20 -13.86
CA VAL A 103 8.23 -5.39 -13.57
C VAL A 103 6.92 -5.33 -14.36
N GLY A 104 6.41 -6.49 -14.80
CA GLY A 104 5.03 -6.61 -15.28
C GLY A 104 4.71 -5.87 -16.59
N GLY A 105 5.69 -5.70 -17.48
CA GLY A 105 5.50 -5.02 -18.77
C GLY A 105 5.28 -3.50 -18.67
N PHE A 106 5.40 -2.92 -17.48
CA PHE A 106 5.35 -1.47 -17.30
C PHE A 106 6.67 -0.82 -17.72
N ARG A 107 6.65 0.48 -18.03
CA ARG A 107 7.87 1.25 -18.34
C ARG A 107 8.65 1.65 -17.09
N ILE A 108 7.95 1.92 -15.98
CA ILE A 108 8.55 2.38 -14.72
C ILE A 108 7.80 1.76 -13.55
N THR A 109 8.50 1.03 -12.71
CA THR A 109 7.97 0.51 -11.44
C THR A 109 8.87 0.87 -10.25
N GLY A 110 10.06 1.41 -10.50
CA GLY A 110 11.16 1.43 -9.55
C GLY A 110 11.34 0.03 -8.96
N SER A 111 11.47 -0.04 -7.65
CA SER A 111 11.57 -1.31 -6.90
C SER A 111 10.20 -1.91 -6.55
N PHE A 112 9.09 -1.44 -7.12
CA PHE A 112 7.73 -1.92 -6.79
C PHE A 112 7.14 -2.83 -7.87
N ASP A 113 5.99 -3.40 -7.56
CA ASP A 113 5.17 -4.23 -8.44
C ASP A 113 4.42 -3.42 -9.53
N ASN A 114 4.20 -2.12 -9.30
CA ASN A 114 3.37 -1.27 -10.16
C ASN A 114 3.84 0.21 -10.11
N PRO A 115 3.66 1.00 -11.20
CA PRO A 115 3.91 2.45 -11.18
C PRO A 115 3.18 3.22 -10.06
N ALA A 116 2.03 2.71 -9.58
CA ALA A 116 1.28 3.29 -8.48
C ALA A 116 2.08 3.30 -7.16
N GLY A 117 2.77 2.20 -6.82
CA GLY A 117 3.59 2.11 -5.61
C GLY A 117 4.79 3.03 -5.64
N PHE A 118 5.45 3.05 -6.79
CA PHE A 118 6.52 3.99 -7.09
C PHE A 118 6.08 5.43 -6.85
N ALA A 119 5.04 5.89 -7.54
CA ALA A 119 4.56 7.25 -7.43
C ALA A 119 4.05 7.59 -6.03
N ALA A 120 3.34 6.68 -5.35
CA ALA A 120 2.83 6.89 -4.00
C ALA A 120 3.95 7.21 -3.00
N CYS A 121 5.04 6.45 -3.07
CA CYS A 121 6.20 6.63 -2.20
C CYS A 121 6.92 7.96 -2.47
N LEU A 122 7.14 8.32 -3.74
CA LEU A 122 7.76 9.59 -4.10
C LEU A 122 6.88 10.79 -3.68
N CYS A 123 5.57 10.71 -3.88
CA CYS A 123 4.63 11.76 -3.49
C CYS A 123 4.58 11.94 -1.96
N ALA A 124 4.62 10.85 -1.19
CA ALA A 124 4.69 10.93 0.27
C ALA A 124 6.01 11.58 0.76
N GLY A 125 7.14 11.28 0.12
CA GLY A 125 8.44 11.89 0.43
C GLY A 125 8.59 13.36 0.00
N PHE A 126 7.88 13.77 -1.05
CA PHE A 126 8.03 15.06 -1.73
C PHE A 126 8.00 16.30 -0.81
N PRO A 127 7.08 16.44 0.17
CA PRO A 127 7.08 17.61 1.05
C PRO A 127 8.34 17.77 1.90
N PHE A 128 8.96 16.64 2.28
CA PHE A 128 10.18 16.64 3.07
C PHE A 128 11.42 16.99 2.23
N SER A 129 11.37 16.76 0.91
CA SER A 129 12.42 17.18 -0.03
C SER A 129 12.64 18.69 -0.06
N PHE A 130 11.67 19.49 0.38
CA PHE A 130 11.82 20.95 0.55
C PHE A 130 12.48 21.34 1.89
N TYR A 131 13.03 20.40 2.67
CA TYR A 131 13.62 20.68 3.98
C TYR A 131 14.72 21.74 3.93
N PHE A 132 15.65 21.56 2.99
CA PHE A 132 16.89 22.32 2.90
C PHE A 132 16.82 23.55 2.00
N VAL A 133 15.72 23.79 1.28
CA VAL A 133 15.55 24.96 0.38
C VAL A 133 15.72 26.30 1.10
N ARG A 134 15.38 26.36 2.40
CA ARG A 134 15.46 27.59 3.23
C ARG A 134 16.66 27.60 4.19
N LYS A 135 17.65 26.73 4.00
CA LYS A 135 18.87 26.73 4.82
C LYS A 135 19.88 27.73 4.25
N GLU A 136 20.75 28.21 5.13
CA GLU A 136 21.76 29.23 4.81
C GLU A 136 22.77 28.74 3.77
N TYR A 137 23.09 27.44 3.76
CA TYR A 137 24.03 26.85 2.83
C TYR A 137 23.45 26.69 1.42
N VAL A 138 23.98 27.47 0.48
CA VAL A 138 23.54 27.51 -0.93
C VAL A 138 23.58 26.14 -1.61
N TRP A 139 24.61 25.32 -1.36
CA TRP A 139 24.72 23.98 -1.94
C TRP A 139 23.60 23.02 -1.49
N GLN A 140 23.20 23.09 -0.20
CA GLN A 140 22.09 22.27 0.33
C GLN A 140 20.76 22.64 -0.31
N ARG A 141 20.57 23.94 -0.59
CA ARG A 141 19.41 24.45 -1.30
C ARG A 141 19.34 23.92 -2.72
N TRP A 142 20.43 24.01 -3.48
CA TRP A 142 20.46 23.51 -4.86
C TRP A 142 20.27 22.00 -4.94
N LEU A 143 20.92 21.22 -4.06
CA LEU A 143 20.73 19.77 -4.00
C LEU A 143 19.27 19.38 -3.75
N SER A 144 18.60 20.08 -2.83
CA SER A 144 17.20 19.90 -2.49
C SER A 144 16.26 20.27 -3.64
N LEU A 145 16.55 21.35 -4.38
CA LEU A 145 15.78 21.73 -5.57
C LEU A 145 15.95 20.73 -6.71
N THR A 146 17.18 20.25 -6.94
CA THR A 146 17.46 19.21 -7.94
C THR A 146 16.72 17.92 -7.61
N ALA A 147 16.73 17.48 -6.34
CA ALA A 147 15.96 16.32 -5.89
C ALA A 147 14.45 16.48 -6.17
N VAL A 148 13.87 17.65 -5.89
CA VAL A 148 12.47 17.97 -6.19
C VAL A 148 12.17 17.86 -7.68
N VAL A 149 13.04 18.38 -8.55
CA VAL A 149 12.88 18.28 -10.01
C VAL A 149 12.93 16.83 -10.48
N ILE A 150 13.90 16.05 -9.99
CA ILE A 150 14.02 14.62 -10.31
C ILE A 150 12.76 13.85 -9.90
N LEU A 151 12.23 14.12 -8.70
CA LEU A 151 10.99 13.50 -8.21
C LEU A 151 9.79 13.81 -9.12
N CYS A 152 9.62 15.08 -9.51
CA CYS A 152 8.54 15.49 -10.43
C CYS A 152 8.65 14.79 -11.78
N ILE A 153 9.85 14.78 -12.38
CA ILE A 153 10.10 14.13 -13.68
C ILE A 153 9.77 12.63 -13.58
N ALA A 154 10.27 11.94 -12.56
CA ALA A 154 10.03 10.52 -12.37
C ALA A 154 8.54 10.17 -12.23
N VAL A 155 7.78 10.96 -11.44
CA VAL A 155 6.33 10.74 -11.29
C VAL A 155 5.58 10.99 -12.59
N ILE A 156 5.93 12.04 -13.34
CA ILE A 156 5.29 12.32 -14.64
C ILE A 156 5.59 11.20 -15.64
N LEU A 157 6.86 10.76 -15.74
CA LEU A 157 7.27 9.67 -16.63
C LEU A 157 6.62 8.33 -16.25
N SER A 158 6.30 8.11 -14.97
CA SER A 158 5.60 6.89 -14.54
C SER A 158 4.15 6.79 -15.05
N ALA A 159 3.61 7.88 -15.62
CA ALA A 159 2.23 8.00 -16.07
C ALA A 159 1.18 7.69 -14.98
N SER A 160 1.56 7.79 -13.71
CA SER A 160 0.67 7.59 -12.57
C SER A 160 -0.23 8.81 -12.38
N ARG A 161 -1.46 8.74 -12.90
CA ARG A 161 -2.46 9.82 -12.79
C ARG A 161 -2.67 10.26 -11.33
N ALA A 162 -2.78 9.32 -10.40
CA ALA A 162 -2.93 9.61 -8.97
C ALA A 162 -1.71 10.36 -8.41
N GLY A 163 -0.48 9.99 -8.83
CA GLY A 163 0.74 10.67 -8.43
C GLY A 163 0.85 12.09 -8.97
N ILE A 164 0.53 12.29 -10.24
CA ILE A 164 0.54 13.61 -10.88
C ILE A 164 -0.45 14.55 -10.16
N ILE A 165 -1.68 14.09 -9.89
CA ILE A 165 -2.67 14.88 -9.14
C ILE A 165 -2.17 15.18 -7.72
N ALA A 166 -1.62 14.19 -7.02
CA ALA A 166 -1.14 14.38 -5.66
C ALA A 166 0.00 15.42 -5.58
N LEU A 167 1.01 15.30 -6.44
CA LEU A 167 2.10 16.30 -6.53
C LEU A 167 1.55 17.68 -6.85
N PHE A 168 0.64 17.76 -7.81
CA PHE A 168 0.06 19.01 -8.24
C PHE A 168 -0.70 19.72 -7.11
N VAL A 169 -1.59 19.00 -6.42
CA VAL A 169 -2.34 19.54 -5.27
C VAL A 169 -1.40 19.97 -4.15
N VAL A 170 -0.40 19.16 -3.81
CA VAL A 170 0.58 19.49 -2.77
C VAL A 170 1.38 20.74 -3.14
N ALA A 171 1.86 20.85 -4.37
CA ALA A 171 2.59 22.01 -4.86
C ALA A 171 1.74 23.29 -4.80
N LEU A 172 0.45 23.22 -5.18
CA LEU A 172 -0.47 24.35 -5.02
C LEU A 172 -0.60 24.79 -3.56
N PHE A 173 -0.77 23.85 -2.63
CA PHE A 173 -0.86 24.17 -1.20
C PHE A 173 0.44 24.78 -0.65
N MET A 174 1.61 24.38 -1.16
CA MET A 174 2.89 25.01 -0.83
C MET A 174 2.99 26.45 -1.35
N VAL A 175 2.56 26.71 -2.59
CA VAL A 175 2.50 28.05 -3.19
C VAL A 175 1.55 28.95 -2.39
N PHE A 176 0.37 28.45 -2.07
CA PHE A 176 -0.64 29.14 -1.26
C PHE A 176 -0.12 29.54 0.12
N TYR A 177 0.67 28.68 0.75
CA TYR A 177 1.36 28.99 1.99
C TYR A 177 2.44 30.07 1.79
N ARG A 178 3.24 29.98 0.73
CA ARG A 178 4.35 30.92 0.44
C ARG A 178 3.89 32.35 0.13
N PHE A 179 2.80 32.49 -0.61
CA PHE A 179 2.28 33.79 -1.06
C PHE A 179 1.09 34.29 -0.25
N LYS A 180 0.71 33.60 0.83
CA LYS A 180 -0.41 33.99 1.73
C LYS A 180 -1.70 34.35 0.97
N ILE A 181 -2.02 33.59 -0.08
CA ILE A 181 -3.14 33.88 -0.98
C ILE A 181 -4.47 33.96 -0.20
N LYS A 182 -5.36 34.90 -0.54
CA LYS A 182 -6.69 35.04 0.08
C LYS A 182 -7.54 33.78 -0.17
N THR A 183 -8.37 33.40 0.81
CA THR A 183 -9.14 32.14 0.79
C THR A 183 -10.06 31.99 -0.44
N LYS A 184 -10.75 33.06 -0.86
CA LYS A 184 -11.61 33.02 -2.05
C LYS A 184 -10.83 32.68 -3.34
N LEU A 185 -9.66 33.29 -3.53
CA LEU A 185 -8.80 33.03 -4.68
C LEU A 185 -8.18 31.63 -4.63
N LYS A 186 -7.82 31.14 -3.43
CA LYS A 186 -7.37 29.75 -3.24
C LYS A 186 -8.43 28.75 -3.70
N ILE A 187 -9.70 28.94 -3.31
CA ILE A 187 -10.81 28.06 -3.69
C ILE A 187 -11.05 28.10 -5.21
N SER A 188 -11.00 29.29 -5.82
CA SER A 188 -11.14 29.45 -7.27
C SER A 188 -10.01 28.75 -8.04
N ILE A 189 -8.75 28.92 -7.63
CA ILE A 189 -7.61 28.24 -8.27
C ILE A 189 -7.68 26.72 -8.09
N LEU A 190 -8.05 26.24 -6.89
CA LEU A 190 -8.19 24.80 -6.64
C LEU A 190 -9.30 24.18 -7.48
N SER A 191 -10.48 24.81 -7.52
CA SER A 191 -11.62 24.30 -8.29
C SER A 191 -11.32 24.26 -9.78
N LEU A 192 -10.82 25.36 -10.35
CA LEU A 192 -10.43 25.42 -11.77
C LEU A 192 -9.36 24.37 -12.08
N SER A 193 -8.33 24.30 -11.24
CA SER A 193 -7.23 23.40 -11.54
C SER A 193 -7.58 21.93 -11.34
N PHE A 194 -8.48 21.63 -10.40
CA PHE A 194 -8.98 20.27 -10.19
C PHE A 194 -9.80 19.81 -11.40
N VAL A 195 -10.67 20.67 -11.94
CA VAL A 195 -11.45 20.40 -13.15
C VAL A 195 -10.52 20.15 -14.34
N LEU A 196 -9.52 21.02 -14.56
CA LEU A 196 -8.56 20.87 -15.65
C LEU A 196 -7.69 19.61 -15.52
N ALA A 197 -7.25 19.27 -14.31
CA ALA A 197 -6.47 18.06 -14.06
C ALA A 197 -7.31 16.80 -14.30
N LEU A 198 -8.56 16.78 -13.82
CA LEU A 198 -9.46 15.65 -14.04
C LEU A 198 -9.79 15.48 -15.52
N SER A 199 -10.13 16.56 -16.23
CA SER A 199 -10.44 16.49 -17.65
C SER A 199 -9.22 16.05 -18.46
N GLY A 200 -8.06 16.66 -18.24
CA GLY A 200 -6.82 16.29 -18.93
C GLY A 200 -6.43 14.83 -18.71
N LEU A 201 -6.46 14.35 -17.47
CA LEU A 201 -6.09 12.98 -17.13
C LEU A 201 -7.13 11.94 -17.56
N TYR A 202 -8.40 12.34 -17.70
CA TYR A 202 -9.44 11.49 -18.29
C TYR A 202 -9.15 11.24 -19.76
N PHE A 203 -8.91 12.30 -20.55
CA PHE A 203 -8.64 12.16 -21.99
C PHE A 203 -7.31 11.49 -22.29
N LEU A 204 -6.29 11.64 -21.44
CA LEU A 204 -4.99 10.97 -21.61
C LEU A 204 -5.06 9.43 -21.49
N LYS A 205 -6.04 8.88 -20.77
CA LYS A 205 -6.15 7.41 -20.58
C LYS A 205 -7.61 6.99 -20.34
N LYS A 206 -8.46 7.25 -21.34
CA LYS A 206 -9.91 7.08 -21.28
C LYS A 206 -10.35 5.67 -20.87
N ASP A 207 -9.76 4.64 -21.47
CA ASP A 207 -10.10 3.25 -21.19
C ASP A 207 -9.84 2.86 -19.73
N SER A 208 -8.68 3.28 -19.20
CA SER A 208 -8.35 3.06 -17.79
C SER A 208 -9.22 3.90 -16.83
N ALA A 209 -9.81 5.00 -17.28
CA ALA A 209 -10.80 5.74 -16.48
C ALA A 209 -12.16 5.01 -16.50
N ASN A 210 -12.60 4.58 -17.68
CA ASN A 210 -13.87 3.87 -17.87
C ASN A 210 -13.89 2.52 -17.13
N GLY A 211 -12.79 1.77 -17.13
CA GLY A 211 -12.67 0.54 -16.34
C GLY A 211 -12.83 0.80 -14.84
N ARG A 212 -12.30 1.92 -14.31
CA ARG A 212 -12.53 2.31 -12.91
C ARG A 212 -13.98 2.73 -12.63
N LEU A 213 -14.67 3.31 -13.60
CA LEU A 213 -16.10 3.61 -13.45
C LEU A 213 -16.94 2.34 -13.34
N LEU A 214 -16.64 1.30 -14.13
CA LEU A 214 -17.23 -0.02 -13.95
C LEU A 214 -16.96 -0.54 -12.52
N ILE A 215 -15.69 -0.51 -12.10
CA ILE A 215 -15.31 -0.98 -10.77
C ILE A 215 -16.10 -0.26 -9.69
N TRP A 216 -16.19 1.07 -9.75
CA TRP A 216 -16.94 1.85 -8.77
C TRP A 216 -18.44 1.61 -8.81
N ARG A 217 -19.02 1.33 -10.00
CA ARG A 217 -20.42 0.94 -10.14
C ARG A 217 -20.70 -0.38 -9.42
N CYS A 218 -19.92 -1.43 -9.69
CA CYS A 218 -20.08 -2.71 -9.00
C CYS A 218 -19.79 -2.58 -7.49
N THR A 219 -18.80 -1.77 -7.11
CA THR A 219 -18.49 -1.45 -5.71
C THR A 219 -19.68 -0.79 -5.00
N TYR A 220 -20.42 0.07 -5.70
CA TYR A 220 -21.60 0.73 -5.14
C TYR A 220 -22.73 -0.26 -4.86
N GLU A 221 -22.95 -1.25 -5.72
CA GLU A 221 -23.90 -2.34 -5.45
C GLU A 221 -23.51 -3.14 -4.21
N MET A 222 -22.20 -3.43 -4.01
CA MET A 222 -21.74 -4.03 -2.75
C MET A 222 -22.10 -3.16 -1.54
N ILE A 223 -21.88 -1.85 -1.62
CA ILE A 223 -22.21 -0.93 -0.52
C ILE A 223 -23.71 -0.93 -0.21
N LYS A 224 -24.58 -1.02 -1.21
CA LYS A 224 -26.03 -1.12 -1.00
C LYS A 224 -26.44 -2.39 -0.25
N ASP A 225 -25.77 -3.50 -0.51
CA ASP A 225 -26.09 -4.78 0.11
C ASP A 225 -25.72 -4.80 1.60
N LYS A 226 -24.60 -4.16 1.99
CA LYS A 226 -24.14 -4.11 3.40
C LYS A 226 -23.63 -2.72 3.83
N PRO A 227 -24.47 -1.68 3.90
CA PRO A 227 -24.02 -0.31 4.11
C PRO A 227 -23.52 -0.06 5.54
N ILE A 228 -24.07 -0.73 6.55
CA ILE A 228 -23.77 -0.41 7.96
C ILE A 228 -22.46 -1.07 8.42
N HIS A 229 -22.35 -2.38 8.26
CA HIS A 229 -21.23 -3.18 8.77
C HIS A 229 -20.17 -3.49 7.69
N GLY A 230 -20.51 -3.35 6.41
CA GLY A 230 -19.67 -3.82 5.31
C GLY A 230 -19.56 -5.34 5.26
N PHE A 231 -18.55 -5.82 4.52
CA PHE A 231 -18.25 -7.24 4.32
C PHE A 231 -17.14 -7.76 5.24
N GLY A 232 -16.57 -6.92 6.10
CA GLY A 232 -15.39 -7.23 6.91
C GLY A 232 -14.07 -7.03 6.16
N TYR A 233 -12.95 -7.25 6.87
CA TYR A 233 -11.61 -7.20 6.28
C TYR A 233 -11.48 -8.23 5.16
N GLY A 234 -10.98 -7.80 4.00
CA GLY A 234 -10.91 -8.65 2.80
C GLY A 234 -12.24 -8.77 2.03
N GLY A 235 -13.31 -8.14 2.51
CA GLY A 235 -14.66 -8.24 1.94
C GLY A 235 -14.76 -7.85 0.47
N PHE A 236 -14.02 -6.83 0.04
CA PHE A 236 -13.93 -6.49 -1.39
C PHE A 236 -13.39 -7.66 -2.22
N LYS A 237 -12.25 -8.25 -1.83
CA LYS A 237 -11.59 -9.34 -2.55
C LYS A 237 -12.44 -10.62 -2.57
N ALA A 238 -13.13 -10.90 -1.47
CA ALA A 238 -14.01 -12.06 -1.36
C ALA A 238 -15.27 -11.99 -2.23
N ASN A 239 -15.70 -10.80 -2.64
CA ASN A 239 -17.04 -10.64 -3.23
C ASN A 239 -17.07 -9.91 -4.58
N TYR A 240 -16.17 -8.97 -4.83
CA TYR A 240 -16.28 -8.02 -5.95
C TYR A 240 -16.49 -8.70 -7.32
N MET A 241 -15.73 -9.76 -7.61
CA MET A 241 -15.83 -10.43 -8.91
C MET A 241 -17.21 -11.09 -9.13
N ASN A 242 -17.91 -11.49 -8.07
CA ASN A 242 -19.29 -11.98 -8.17
C ASN A 242 -20.26 -10.86 -8.58
N TYR A 243 -20.06 -9.63 -8.09
CA TYR A 243 -20.86 -8.48 -8.50
C TYR A 243 -20.57 -8.06 -9.94
N GLN A 244 -19.30 -8.13 -10.35
CA GLN A 244 -18.93 -7.90 -11.74
C GLN A 244 -19.55 -8.95 -12.66
N ALA A 245 -19.57 -10.23 -12.26
CA ALA A 245 -20.24 -11.30 -13.00
C ALA A 245 -21.74 -11.04 -13.16
N ARG A 246 -22.46 -10.74 -12.06
CA ARG A 246 -23.88 -10.38 -12.12
C ARG A 246 -24.14 -9.18 -13.04
N TYR A 247 -23.28 -8.16 -13.01
CA TYR A 247 -23.42 -7.01 -13.88
C TYR A 247 -23.42 -7.38 -15.36
N PHE A 248 -22.50 -8.26 -15.79
CA PHE A 248 -22.41 -8.72 -17.18
C PHE A 248 -23.47 -9.75 -17.56
N GLU A 249 -23.96 -10.53 -16.61
CA GLU A 249 -25.14 -11.39 -16.81
C GLU A 249 -26.39 -10.54 -17.12
N GLU A 250 -26.59 -9.43 -16.40
CA GLU A 250 -27.69 -8.50 -16.62
C GLU A 250 -27.48 -7.57 -17.83
N HIS A 251 -26.23 -7.32 -18.22
CA HIS A 251 -25.86 -6.42 -19.32
C HIS A 251 -24.81 -7.04 -20.27
N PRO A 252 -25.16 -8.09 -21.05
CA PRO A 252 -24.20 -8.80 -21.89
C PRO A 252 -23.51 -7.90 -22.94
N ASP A 253 -24.26 -6.94 -23.51
CA ASP A 253 -23.77 -6.03 -24.56
C ASP A 253 -23.08 -4.77 -24.00
N SER A 254 -22.72 -4.77 -22.72
CA SER A 254 -22.10 -3.62 -22.08
C SER A 254 -20.74 -3.29 -22.71
N LYS A 255 -20.55 -2.02 -23.09
CA LYS A 255 -19.26 -1.50 -23.60
C LYS A 255 -18.12 -1.66 -22.59
N TYR A 256 -18.44 -1.87 -21.31
CA TYR A 256 -17.45 -2.14 -20.28
C TYR A 256 -16.83 -3.54 -20.38
N ALA A 257 -17.41 -4.47 -21.15
CA ALA A 257 -16.90 -5.82 -21.32
C ALA A 257 -15.41 -5.81 -21.71
N MET A 258 -15.04 -5.03 -22.72
CA MET A 258 -13.66 -4.88 -23.21
C MET A 258 -12.65 -4.32 -22.18
N LEU A 259 -13.15 -3.76 -21.07
CA LEU A 259 -12.34 -3.13 -20.02
C LEU A 259 -12.35 -3.93 -18.71
N ALA A 260 -13.19 -4.97 -18.63
CA ALA A 260 -13.32 -5.80 -17.46
C ALA A 260 -12.13 -6.74 -17.36
N ASP A 261 -11.60 -6.84 -16.15
CA ASP A 261 -10.50 -7.73 -15.80
C ASP A 261 -10.71 -8.24 -14.38
N ASN A 262 -9.81 -9.10 -13.95
CA ASN A 262 -9.81 -9.70 -12.64
C ASN A 262 -9.30 -8.71 -11.58
N VAL A 263 -10.22 -8.10 -10.84
CA VAL A 263 -9.95 -6.95 -9.97
C VAL A 263 -10.07 -7.34 -8.50
N ASN A 264 -9.03 -7.00 -7.73
CA ASN A 264 -8.98 -7.27 -6.28
C ASN A 264 -9.05 -5.99 -5.41
N ARG A 265 -9.14 -4.80 -6.02
CA ARG A 265 -9.23 -3.51 -5.32
C ARG A 265 -10.05 -2.47 -6.10
N PRO A 266 -10.76 -1.55 -5.42
CA PRO A 266 -11.56 -0.52 -6.07
C PRO A 266 -10.75 0.67 -6.64
N PHE A 267 -9.42 0.67 -6.49
CA PHE A 267 -8.57 1.84 -6.83
C PHE A 267 -9.01 3.14 -6.14
N ASN A 268 -9.59 3.02 -4.94
CA ASN A 268 -9.99 4.12 -4.07
C ASN A 268 -10.06 3.58 -2.63
N GLU A 269 -9.17 4.05 -1.74
CA GLU A 269 -9.10 3.53 -0.36
C GLU A 269 -10.35 3.88 0.46
N TYR A 270 -11.06 4.95 0.12
CA TYR A 270 -12.30 5.34 0.82
C TYR A 270 -13.46 4.41 0.48
N LEU A 271 -13.59 4.03 -0.80
CA LEU A 271 -14.55 3.01 -1.21
C LEU A 271 -14.19 1.65 -0.61
N LEU A 272 -12.90 1.30 -0.57
CA LEU A 272 -12.44 0.06 0.07
C LEU A 272 -12.79 0.05 1.58
N LEU A 273 -12.57 1.16 2.28
CA LEU A 273 -12.93 1.32 3.68
C LEU A 273 -14.44 1.14 3.89
N PHE A 274 -15.26 1.72 3.00
CA PHE A 274 -16.71 1.63 3.09
C PHE A 274 -17.21 0.20 2.80
N VAL A 275 -16.70 -0.47 1.75
CA VAL A 275 -17.07 -1.87 1.47
C VAL A 275 -16.70 -2.78 2.63
N ASN A 276 -15.51 -2.62 3.20
CA ASN A 276 -15.04 -3.52 4.25
C ASN A 276 -15.71 -3.27 5.60
N PHE A 277 -16.01 -2.02 5.97
CA PHE A 277 -16.44 -1.68 7.34
C PHE A 277 -17.71 -0.83 7.42
N GLY A 278 -18.37 -0.59 6.30
CA GLY A 278 -19.61 0.18 6.24
C GLY A 278 -19.45 1.62 6.78
N VAL A 279 -20.55 2.14 7.31
CA VAL A 279 -20.60 3.47 7.94
C VAL A 279 -19.64 3.58 9.13
N PHE A 280 -19.40 2.50 9.89
CA PHE A 280 -18.48 2.52 11.02
C PHE A 280 -17.05 2.87 10.61
N GLY A 281 -16.57 2.30 9.49
CA GLY A 281 -15.26 2.65 8.93
C GLY A 281 -15.16 4.14 8.59
N LEU A 282 -16.19 4.69 7.95
CA LEU A 282 -16.25 6.11 7.60
C LEU A 282 -16.31 7.02 8.84
N LEU A 283 -17.04 6.63 9.89
CA LEU A 283 -17.09 7.38 11.15
C LEU A 283 -15.72 7.49 11.80
N VAL A 284 -14.95 6.40 11.85
CA VAL A 284 -13.57 6.42 12.37
C VAL A 284 -12.69 7.38 11.57
N LEU A 285 -12.81 7.37 10.25
CA LEU A 285 -12.09 8.30 9.38
C LEU A 285 -12.49 9.77 9.65
N ILE A 286 -13.78 10.06 9.78
CA ILE A 286 -14.29 11.40 10.09
C ILE A 286 -13.77 11.87 11.46
N LEU A 287 -13.80 11.01 12.47
CA LEU A 287 -13.25 11.32 13.80
C LEU A 287 -11.76 11.60 13.74
N MET A 288 -10.99 10.83 12.96
CA MET A 288 -9.57 11.07 12.74
C MET A 288 -9.31 12.43 12.07
N LEU A 289 -10.06 12.76 11.01
CA LEU A 289 -9.96 14.05 10.32
C LEU A 289 -10.33 15.22 11.25
N TYR A 290 -11.36 15.03 12.07
CA TYR A 290 -11.75 16.02 13.09
C TYR A 290 -10.64 16.27 14.10
N ARG A 291 -9.93 15.22 14.56
CA ARG A 291 -8.76 15.38 15.44
C ARG A 291 -7.62 16.14 14.77
N PHE A 292 -7.32 15.86 13.50
CA PHE A 292 -6.33 16.63 12.75
C PHE A 292 -6.72 18.11 12.62
N TRP A 293 -8.00 18.38 12.39
CA TRP A 293 -8.53 19.75 12.32
C TRP A 293 -8.41 20.48 13.67
N GLN A 294 -8.72 19.80 14.78
CA GLN A 294 -8.53 20.36 16.13
C GLN A 294 -7.07 20.74 16.38
N ILE A 295 -6.12 19.86 16.04
CA ILE A 295 -4.68 20.13 16.16
C ILE A 295 -4.27 21.32 15.29
N TYR A 296 -4.78 21.35 14.06
CA TYR A 296 -4.52 22.44 13.12
C TYR A 296 -5.00 23.78 13.69
N LYS A 297 -6.17 23.83 14.35
CA LYS A 297 -6.71 25.05 14.95
C LYS A 297 -5.97 25.45 16.23
N TYR A 298 -5.65 24.47 17.09
CA TYR A 298 -4.99 24.69 18.38
C TYR A 298 -3.58 25.28 18.20
N ASN A 299 -2.82 24.78 17.22
CA ASN A 299 -1.46 25.27 16.98
C ASN A 299 -1.48 26.54 16.10
N THR A 300 -1.50 27.71 16.73
CA THR A 300 -1.53 29.01 16.04
C THR A 300 -0.20 29.35 15.33
N HIS A 301 0.94 28.89 15.85
CA HIS A 301 2.28 29.14 15.31
C HIS A 301 2.96 27.87 14.80
N LYS A 302 2.42 27.34 13.69
CA LYS A 302 2.94 26.12 13.06
C LYS A 302 4.34 26.33 12.49
N THR A 303 5.23 25.42 12.80
CA THR A 303 6.56 25.30 12.22
C THR A 303 6.47 24.82 10.76
N LEU A 304 7.52 25.10 9.97
CA LEU A 304 7.59 24.62 8.59
C LEU A 304 7.61 23.09 8.50
N LEU A 305 8.09 22.39 9.54
CA LEU A 305 8.07 20.94 9.61
C LEU A 305 6.63 20.39 9.73
N GLU A 306 5.79 21.02 10.55
CA GLU A 306 4.38 20.64 10.69
C GLU A 306 3.61 20.85 9.39
N TYR A 307 3.88 21.93 8.65
CA TYR A 307 3.30 22.11 7.31
C TYR A 307 3.69 20.98 6.35
N ARG A 308 4.94 20.51 6.37
CA ARG A 308 5.38 19.37 5.56
C ARG A 308 4.68 18.07 5.95
N ALA A 309 4.47 17.84 7.24
CA ALA A 309 3.68 16.70 7.72
C ALA A 309 2.22 16.77 7.23
N TYR A 310 1.58 17.95 7.28
CA TYR A 310 0.24 18.14 6.70
C TYR A 310 0.23 17.90 5.19
N TRP A 311 1.21 18.40 4.45
CA TRP A 311 1.30 18.18 3.01
C TRP A 311 1.57 16.72 2.63
N CYS A 312 2.32 15.98 3.46
CA CYS A 312 2.52 14.54 3.27
C CYS A 312 1.19 13.79 3.44
N LEU A 313 0.44 14.07 4.51
CA LEU A 313 -0.87 13.45 4.73
C LEU A 313 -1.88 13.87 3.65
N LEU A 314 -1.84 15.12 3.19
CA LEU A 314 -2.64 15.59 2.06
C LEU A 314 -2.29 14.83 0.78
N SER A 315 -0.99 14.61 0.52
CA SER A 315 -0.54 13.83 -0.63
C SER A 315 -1.12 12.42 -0.60
N ILE A 316 -1.05 11.75 0.56
CA ILE A 316 -1.57 10.39 0.73
C ILE A 316 -3.09 10.39 0.54
N ALA A 317 -3.81 11.34 1.15
CA ALA A 317 -5.26 11.45 1.03
C ALA A 317 -5.72 11.67 -0.43
N VAL A 318 -5.07 12.59 -1.16
CA VAL A 318 -5.40 12.83 -2.57
C VAL A 318 -5.08 11.61 -3.43
N PHE A 319 -3.94 10.95 -3.19
CA PHE A 319 -3.57 9.75 -3.92
C PHE A 319 -4.57 8.60 -3.68
N SER A 320 -5.09 8.48 -2.44
CA SER A 320 -6.10 7.49 -2.03
C SER A 320 -7.46 7.63 -2.73
N LEU A 321 -7.77 8.77 -3.36
CA LEU A 321 -9.00 8.94 -4.15
C LEU A 321 -8.98 8.13 -5.46
N PHE A 322 -7.78 7.86 -5.99
CA PHE A 322 -7.61 7.31 -7.33
C PHE A 322 -6.67 6.11 -7.38
N SER A 323 -6.20 5.62 -6.23
CA SER A 323 -5.30 4.48 -6.11
C SER A 323 -5.25 3.95 -4.67
N TYR A 324 -4.30 3.07 -4.36
CA TYR A 324 -4.18 2.31 -3.11
C TYR A 324 -2.81 2.53 -2.41
N PRO A 325 -2.45 3.77 -2.03
CA PRO A 325 -1.13 4.07 -1.50
C PRO A 325 -0.83 3.36 -0.16
N LEU A 326 -1.87 2.96 0.59
CA LEU A 326 -1.71 2.26 1.87
C LEU A 326 -1.34 0.78 1.72
N THR A 327 -1.22 0.28 0.49
CA THR A 327 -0.63 -1.04 0.22
C THR A 327 0.89 -1.03 0.40
N TYR A 328 1.52 0.15 0.36
CA TYR A 328 2.97 0.30 0.31
C TYR A 328 3.56 0.69 1.68
N PRO A 329 4.47 -0.11 2.25
CA PRO A 329 4.97 0.11 3.61
C PRO A 329 5.68 1.45 3.83
N PHE A 330 6.38 1.97 2.83
CA PHE A 330 7.04 3.28 2.95
C PHE A 330 6.02 4.43 3.15
N VAL A 331 4.83 4.32 2.55
CA VAL A 331 3.75 5.29 2.77
C VAL A 331 3.30 5.27 4.23
N TRP A 332 3.29 4.11 4.89
CA TRP A 332 3.02 3.99 6.33
C TRP A 332 4.12 4.65 7.17
N VAL A 333 5.40 4.45 6.82
CA VAL A 333 6.52 5.15 7.48
C VAL A 333 6.32 6.66 7.40
N MET A 334 6.00 7.19 6.22
CA MET A 334 5.78 8.62 6.01
C MET A 334 4.52 9.15 6.72
N GLY A 335 3.42 8.41 6.66
CA GLY A 335 2.17 8.74 7.34
C GLY A 335 2.32 8.77 8.85
N LEU A 336 2.89 7.73 9.44
CA LEU A 336 3.13 7.63 10.89
C LEU A 336 4.17 8.67 11.35
N SER A 337 5.22 8.92 10.57
CA SER A 337 6.19 9.99 10.88
C SER A 337 5.53 11.37 10.85
N SER A 338 4.64 11.63 9.90
CA SER A 338 3.88 12.88 9.83
C SER A 338 2.90 13.01 11.00
N MET A 339 2.21 11.93 11.36
CA MET A 339 1.34 11.89 12.54
C MET A 339 2.13 12.16 13.83
N THR A 340 3.29 11.53 14.02
CA THR A 340 4.09 11.75 15.23
C THR A 340 4.55 13.20 15.35
N ILE A 341 4.92 13.87 14.24
CA ILE A 341 5.25 15.31 14.22
C ILE A 341 4.04 16.15 14.67
N LEU A 342 2.84 15.88 14.14
CA LEU A 342 1.64 16.69 14.42
C LEU A 342 1.08 16.45 15.83
N PHE A 343 1.14 15.23 16.34
CA PHE A 343 0.64 14.88 17.67
C PHE A 343 1.68 15.06 18.78
N TYR A 344 2.94 15.37 18.44
CA TYR A 344 4.01 15.59 19.42
C TYR A 344 3.64 16.58 20.55
N PRO A 345 3.00 17.74 20.29
CA PRO A 345 2.63 18.69 21.35
C PRO A 345 1.64 18.08 22.36
N LEU A 346 0.69 17.26 21.91
CA LEU A 346 -0.30 16.58 22.75
C LEU A 346 0.37 15.48 23.59
N TRP A 347 1.27 14.70 22.99
CA TRP A 347 2.01 13.67 23.73
C TRP A 347 2.97 14.25 24.76
N ARG A 348 3.50 15.45 24.51
CA ARG A 348 4.38 16.15 25.44
C ARG A 348 3.67 16.52 26.74
N THR A 349 2.36 16.78 26.73
CA THR A 349 1.59 17.09 27.94
C THR A 349 1.14 15.84 28.70
N GLN A 350 0.93 14.71 28.01
CA GLN A 350 0.45 13.45 28.60
C GLN A 350 1.56 12.44 28.94
N LYS A 351 2.80 12.89 29.19
CA LYS A 351 3.96 12.00 29.35
C LYS A 351 3.79 10.91 30.42
N LYS A 352 3.14 11.21 31.55
CA LYS A 352 2.91 10.26 32.65
C LYS A 352 2.15 9.00 32.19
N MET A 353 1.13 9.17 31.36
CA MET A 353 0.36 8.05 30.78
C MET A 353 1.24 7.18 29.85
N PHE A 354 2.06 7.81 29.00
CA PHE A 354 2.99 7.08 28.13
C PHE A 354 4.07 6.32 28.90
N TYR A 355 4.54 6.84 30.04
CA TYR A 355 5.46 6.12 30.93
C TYR A 355 4.81 4.86 31.50
N ALA A 356 3.53 4.92 31.89
CA ALA A 356 2.79 3.79 32.45
C ALA A 356 2.50 2.67 31.42
N LEU A 357 2.31 3.01 30.14
CA LEU A 357 1.97 2.05 29.08
C LEU A 357 3.17 1.29 28.49
N ARG A 358 4.40 1.61 28.88
CA ARG A 358 5.61 1.00 28.31
C ARG A 358 5.69 -0.53 28.37
N PRO A 359 5.45 -1.21 29.50
CA PRO A 359 5.53 -2.67 29.52
C PRO A 359 4.51 -3.29 28.57
N VAL A 360 3.30 -2.70 28.48
CA VAL A 360 2.27 -3.11 27.52
C VAL A 360 2.75 -2.93 26.08
N ILE A 361 3.40 -1.81 25.76
CA ILE A 361 3.99 -1.56 24.43
C ILE A 361 5.06 -2.60 24.12
N ILE A 362 5.97 -2.91 25.06
CA ILE A 362 7.03 -3.91 24.83
C ILE A 362 6.44 -5.29 24.59
N LEU A 363 5.49 -5.73 25.42
CA LEU A 363 4.81 -7.02 25.24
C LEU A 363 4.07 -7.09 23.90
N PHE A 364 3.40 -6.00 23.51
CA PHE A 364 2.73 -5.91 22.22
C PHE A 364 3.73 -6.00 21.06
N LEU A 365 4.88 -5.32 21.13
CA LEU A 365 5.92 -5.41 20.10
C LEU A 365 6.54 -6.81 20.00
N LEU A 366 6.76 -7.49 21.13
CA LEU A 366 7.23 -8.87 21.15
C LEU A 366 6.20 -9.82 20.53
N PHE A 367 4.91 -9.64 20.84
CA PHE A 367 3.82 -10.40 20.24
C PHE A 367 3.74 -10.19 18.72
N VAL A 368 3.78 -8.94 18.25
CA VAL A 368 3.82 -8.62 16.82
C VAL A 368 5.08 -9.22 16.17
N GLY A 369 6.24 -9.14 16.83
CA GLY A 369 7.48 -9.74 16.37
C GLY A 369 7.37 -11.25 16.19
N TYR A 370 6.81 -11.97 17.18
CA TYR A 370 6.58 -13.41 17.11
C TYR A 370 5.61 -13.78 15.97
N MET A 371 4.44 -13.11 15.90
CA MET A 371 3.43 -13.39 14.88
C MET A 371 3.95 -13.15 13.46
N THR A 372 4.70 -12.05 13.25
CA THR A 372 5.28 -11.74 11.95
C THR A 372 6.42 -12.69 11.59
N TYR A 373 7.23 -13.12 12.56
CA TYR A 373 8.28 -14.12 12.35
C TYR A 373 7.71 -15.48 11.96
N ASP A 374 6.72 -16.00 12.69
CA ASP A 374 6.06 -17.28 12.36
C ASP A 374 5.43 -17.21 10.97
N ARG A 375 4.76 -16.10 10.65
CA ARG A 375 4.18 -15.87 9.32
C ARG A 375 5.25 -15.85 8.23
N MET A 376 6.38 -15.18 8.45
CA MET A 376 7.48 -15.08 7.50
C MET A 376 8.07 -16.46 7.17
N ILE A 377 8.39 -17.25 8.19
CA ILE A 377 8.96 -18.60 7.99
C ILE A 377 7.96 -19.49 7.25
N THR A 378 6.68 -19.40 7.62
CA THR A 378 5.60 -20.17 6.98
C THR A 378 5.45 -19.79 5.50
N GLU A 379 5.48 -18.50 5.16
CA GLU A 379 5.40 -18.02 3.77
C GLU A 379 6.65 -18.39 2.95
N MET A 380 7.84 -18.32 3.54
CA MET A 380 9.08 -18.78 2.88
C MET A 380 9.06 -20.28 2.60
N LYS A 381 8.56 -21.08 3.55
CA LYS A 381 8.39 -22.52 3.35
C LYS A 381 7.36 -22.79 2.24
N TRP A 382 6.23 -22.07 2.24
CA TRP A 382 5.23 -22.19 1.17
C TRP A 382 5.84 -21.84 -0.20
N CYS A 383 6.55 -20.73 -0.32
CA CYS A 383 7.22 -20.34 -1.55
C CYS A 383 8.16 -21.45 -2.06
N LYS A 384 8.94 -22.06 -1.17
CA LYS A 384 9.85 -23.17 -1.51
C LYS A 384 9.10 -24.41 -2.03
N ILE A 385 8.00 -24.81 -1.39
CA ILE A 385 7.24 -25.99 -1.84
C ILE A 385 6.52 -25.70 -3.16
N ALA A 386 6.02 -24.48 -3.37
CA ALA A 386 5.38 -24.08 -4.62
C ALA A 386 6.37 -24.15 -5.80
N HIS A 387 7.59 -23.65 -5.62
CA HIS A 387 8.64 -23.78 -6.64
C HIS A 387 9.02 -25.23 -6.95
N LYS A 388 9.10 -26.11 -5.94
CA LYS A 388 9.34 -27.54 -6.17
C LYS A 388 8.18 -28.22 -6.89
N SER A 389 6.94 -27.84 -6.56
CA SER A 389 5.73 -28.30 -7.23
C SER A 389 5.77 -27.96 -8.72
N LEU A 390 6.05 -26.68 -9.04
CA LEU A 390 6.22 -26.20 -10.41
C LEU A 390 7.37 -26.90 -11.16
N ALA A 391 8.38 -27.39 -10.45
CA ALA A 391 9.47 -28.20 -11.01
C ALA A 391 9.10 -29.69 -11.22
N GLY A 392 7.81 -30.05 -11.15
CA GLY A 392 7.29 -31.40 -11.40
C GLY A 392 7.21 -32.31 -10.17
N GLN A 393 7.52 -31.81 -8.97
CA GLN A 393 7.51 -32.62 -7.74
C GLN A 393 6.17 -32.56 -6.98
N THR A 394 5.06 -32.22 -7.65
CA THR A 394 3.76 -31.95 -7.00
C THR A 394 3.33 -33.04 -6.02
N LYS A 395 3.31 -34.31 -6.44
CA LYS A 395 2.89 -35.43 -5.57
C LYS A 395 3.70 -35.52 -4.28
N GLN A 396 5.00 -35.24 -4.34
CA GLN A 396 5.89 -35.27 -3.17
C GLN A 396 5.65 -34.09 -2.23
N MET A 397 5.19 -32.95 -2.75
CA MET A 397 4.96 -31.73 -1.98
C MET A 397 3.60 -31.68 -1.28
N LEU A 398 2.60 -32.48 -1.69
CA LEU A 398 1.27 -32.48 -1.09
C LEU A 398 1.24 -32.67 0.43
N PRO A 399 2.04 -33.58 1.05
CA PRO A 399 2.11 -33.66 2.50
C PRO A 399 2.63 -32.37 3.15
N GLU A 400 3.56 -31.66 2.49
CA GLU A 400 4.03 -30.37 2.98
C GLU A 400 2.94 -29.30 2.90
N TYR A 401 2.15 -29.26 1.81
CA TYR A 401 0.97 -28.39 1.73
C TYR A 401 -0.03 -28.67 2.84
N GLN A 402 -0.35 -29.95 3.07
CA GLN A 402 -1.26 -30.34 4.14
C GLN A 402 -0.73 -29.92 5.53
N SER A 403 0.59 -29.98 5.75
CA SER A 403 1.21 -29.51 7.00
C SER A 403 1.09 -27.99 7.20
N LEU A 404 1.08 -27.22 6.11
CA LEU A 404 0.96 -25.76 6.14
C LEU A 404 -0.49 -25.28 6.23
N TYR A 405 -1.45 -26.12 5.84
CA TYR A 405 -2.86 -25.78 5.80
C TYR A 405 -3.37 -25.17 7.11
N GLY A 406 -3.07 -25.76 8.27
CA GLY A 406 -3.52 -25.22 9.56
C GLY A 406 -3.04 -23.78 9.85
N LYS A 407 -1.88 -23.38 9.32
CA LYS A 407 -1.34 -22.01 9.49
C LYS A 407 -1.77 -21.04 8.38
N LEU A 408 -2.10 -21.55 7.20
CA LEU A 408 -2.37 -20.76 6.00
C LEU A 408 -3.81 -20.88 5.49
N GLN A 409 -4.72 -21.52 6.23
CA GLN A 409 -6.13 -21.70 5.86
C GLN A 409 -6.88 -20.37 5.60
N ASN A 410 -6.39 -19.25 6.15
CA ASN A 410 -6.97 -17.93 5.92
C ASN A 410 -6.21 -17.13 4.82
N ASN A 411 -5.32 -17.77 4.06
CA ASN A 411 -4.60 -17.15 2.95
C ASN A 411 -5.18 -17.68 1.63
N GLU A 412 -5.87 -16.80 0.93
CA GLU A 412 -6.56 -17.10 -0.31
C GLU A 412 -5.63 -17.61 -1.42
N LEU A 413 -4.43 -17.04 -1.55
CA LEU A 413 -3.47 -17.45 -2.57
C LEU A 413 -2.89 -18.84 -2.25
N PHE A 414 -2.74 -19.17 -0.97
CA PHE A 414 -2.31 -20.50 -0.53
C PHE A 414 -3.39 -21.54 -0.81
N LEU A 415 -4.65 -21.26 -0.46
CA LEU A 415 -5.76 -22.18 -0.72
C LEU A 415 -5.92 -22.44 -2.22
N TYR A 416 -5.86 -21.39 -3.05
CA TYR A 416 -5.91 -21.55 -4.51
C TYR A 416 -4.76 -22.42 -5.02
N ASN A 417 -3.52 -22.12 -4.61
CA ASN A 417 -2.37 -22.92 -5.03
C ASN A 417 -2.50 -24.37 -4.57
N TYR A 418 -2.89 -24.62 -3.32
CA TYR A 418 -3.09 -25.97 -2.83
C TYR A 418 -4.20 -26.73 -3.57
N ALA A 419 -5.33 -26.08 -3.86
CA ALA A 419 -6.39 -26.65 -4.68
C ALA A 419 -5.90 -26.98 -6.09
N ALA A 420 -5.12 -26.10 -6.72
CA ALA A 420 -4.54 -26.32 -8.04
C ALA A 420 -3.58 -27.54 -8.04
N GLU A 421 -2.68 -27.66 -7.06
CA GLU A 421 -1.79 -28.81 -6.94
C GLU A 421 -2.56 -30.14 -6.74
N LEU A 422 -3.68 -30.11 -6.00
CA LEU A 422 -4.57 -31.26 -5.84
C LEU A 422 -5.27 -31.66 -7.15
N ASN A 423 -5.65 -30.67 -7.98
CA ASN A 423 -6.21 -30.91 -9.30
C ASN A 423 -5.18 -31.58 -10.24
N VAL A 424 -3.94 -31.08 -10.27
CA VAL A 424 -2.83 -31.63 -11.07
C VAL A 424 -2.56 -33.11 -10.78
N VAL A 425 -2.74 -33.55 -9.52
CA VAL A 425 -2.56 -34.97 -9.14
C VAL A 425 -3.84 -35.81 -9.21
N ASN A 426 -4.89 -35.29 -9.83
CA ASN A 426 -6.21 -35.91 -10.01
C ASN A 426 -6.97 -36.16 -8.68
N GLN A 427 -6.68 -35.40 -7.61
CA GLN A 427 -7.43 -35.46 -6.35
C GLN A 427 -8.60 -34.45 -6.35
N TYR A 428 -9.49 -34.57 -7.33
CA TYR A 428 -10.52 -33.57 -7.64
C TYR A 428 -11.48 -33.28 -6.47
N GLU A 429 -11.89 -34.29 -5.69
CA GLU A 429 -12.76 -34.08 -4.53
C GLU A 429 -12.14 -33.18 -3.45
N LYS A 430 -10.86 -33.42 -3.15
CA LYS A 430 -10.13 -32.60 -2.18
C LYS A 430 -9.84 -31.22 -2.76
N SER A 431 -9.52 -31.14 -4.06
CA SER A 431 -9.33 -29.86 -4.74
C SER A 431 -10.59 -28.99 -4.64
N LEU A 432 -11.78 -29.55 -4.94
CA LEU A 432 -13.06 -28.85 -4.81
C LEU A 432 -13.30 -28.35 -3.38
N LYS A 433 -13.03 -29.18 -2.37
CA LYS A 433 -13.20 -28.77 -0.98
C LYS A 433 -12.36 -27.53 -0.64
N ILE A 434 -11.06 -27.56 -0.96
CA ILE A 434 -10.14 -26.45 -0.70
C ILE A 434 -10.49 -25.22 -1.56
N ALA A 435 -10.91 -25.44 -2.81
CA ALA A 435 -11.32 -24.36 -3.72
C ALA A 435 -12.58 -23.63 -3.22
N HIS A 436 -13.57 -24.35 -2.68
CA HIS A 436 -14.76 -23.75 -2.09
C HIS A 436 -14.47 -22.99 -0.79
N GLU A 437 -13.50 -23.46 0.01
CA GLU A 437 -12.98 -22.67 1.14
C GLU A 437 -12.28 -21.39 0.67
N CYS A 438 -11.53 -21.46 -0.43
CA CYS A 438 -10.90 -20.30 -1.07
C CYS A 438 -11.93 -19.28 -1.57
N GLU A 439 -13.05 -19.75 -2.14
CA GLU A 439 -14.12 -18.91 -2.70
C GLU A 439 -14.73 -17.97 -1.64
N GLN A 440 -14.72 -18.37 -0.36
CA GLN A 440 -15.18 -17.52 0.75
C GLN A 440 -14.25 -16.32 1.04
N LEU A 441 -12.97 -16.42 0.65
CA LEU A 441 -11.96 -15.39 0.89
C LEU A 441 -11.62 -14.59 -0.36
N TRP A 442 -11.83 -15.16 -1.55
CA TRP A 442 -11.42 -14.58 -2.81
C TRP A 442 -12.34 -15.02 -3.96
N ALA A 443 -13.12 -14.07 -4.48
CA ALA A 443 -13.83 -14.26 -5.73
C ALA A 443 -12.89 -13.91 -6.87
N ASP A 444 -12.61 -14.90 -7.73
CA ASP A 444 -11.60 -14.78 -8.76
C ASP A 444 -11.93 -15.62 -10.00
N TYR A 445 -11.62 -15.09 -11.18
CA TYR A 445 -11.79 -15.80 -12.45
C TYR A 445 -11.06 -17.14 -12.47
N ASP A 446 -9.79 -17.17 -12.07
CA ASP A 446 -8.94 -18.37 -12.18
C ASP A 446 -9.39 -19.45 -11.17
N LEU A 447 -9.91 -19.02 -10.01
CA LEU A 447 -10.53 -19.94 -9.05
C LEU A 447 -11.80 -20.59 -9.61
N GLN A 448 -12.67 -19.82 -10.27
CA GLN A 448 -13.88 -20.39 -10.90
C GLN A 448 -13.52 -21.37 -12.01
N MET A 449 -12.49 -21.06 -12.81
CA MET A 449 -11.97 -21.97 -13.83
C MET A 449 -11.46 -23.28 -13.24
N LEU A 450 -10.73 -23.23 -12.11
CA LEU A 450 -10.26 -24.42 -11.40
C LEU A 450 -11.42 -25.27 -10.85
N ILE A 451 -12.44 -24.62 -10.27
CA ILE A 451 -13.64 -25.33 -9.78
C ILE A 451 -14.37 -26.01 -10.94
N ALA A 452 -14.54 -25.30 -12.07
CA ALA A 452 -15.17 -25.83 -13.26
C ALA A 452 -14.43 -27.05 -13.83
N ASP A 453 -13.10 -26.97 -13.95
CA ASP A 453 -12.27 -28.08 -14.43
C ASP A 453 -12.41 -29.31 -13.52
N ASN A 454 -12.35 -29.14 -12.19
CA ASN A 454 -12.55 -30.25 -11.26
C ASN A 454 -13.92 -30.93 -11.44
N TYR A 455 -15.00 -30.17 -11.62
CA TYR A 455 -16.34 -30.73 -11.89
C TYR A 455 -16.38 -31.46 -13.23
N GLN A 456 -15.76 -30.90 -14.27
CA GLN A 456 -15.67 -31.51 -15.59
C GLN A 456 -14.92 -32.85 -15.53
N LYS A 457 -13.77 -32.92 -14.84
CA LYS A 457 -13.00 -34.16 -14.66
C LYS A 457 -13.77 -35.22 -13.86
N LYS A 458 -14.74 -34.80 -13.04
CA LYS A 458 -15.68 -35.67 -12.33
C LYS A 458 -16.96 -36.00 -13.12
N LEU A 459 -17.07 -35.56 -14.38
CA LEU A 459 -18.24 -35.75 -15.24
C LEU A 459 -19.53 -35.06 -14.71
N GLN A 460 -19.37 -34.07 -13.83
CA GLN A 460 -20.46 -33.25 -13.28
C GLN A 460 -20.64 -32.00 -14.15
N TYR A 461 -21.17 -32.20 -15.36
CA TYR A 461 -21.14 -31.19 -16.41
C TYR A 461 -21.98 -29.95 -16.12
N LYS A 462 -23.10 -30.09 -15.38
CA LYS A 462 -23.98 -28.96 -15.06
C LYS A 462 -23.29 -27.97 -14.13
N GLU A 463 -22.59 -28.50 -13.12
CA GLU A 463 -21.81 -27.72 -12.17
C GLU A 463 -20.59 -27.08 -12.84
N ALA A 464 -19.91 -27.83 -13.72
CA ALA A 464 -18.82 -27.30 -14.52
C ALA A 464 -19.27 -26.12 -15.38
N GLU A 465 -20.38 -26.28 -16.13
CA GLU A 465 -20.96 -25.23 -16.98
C GLU A 465 -21.30 -23.97 -16.17
N PHE A 466 -21.94 -24.12 -15.00
CA PHE A 466 -22.25 -22.99 -14.12
C PHE A 466 -21.01 -22.18 -13.77
N HIS A 467 -19.93 -22.84 -13.35
CA HIS A 467 -18.69 -22.15 -12.97
C HIS A 467 -17.94 -21.56 -14.17
N TYR A 468 -17.98 -22.20 -15.34
CA TYR A 468 -17.44 -21.62 -16.58
C TYR A 468 -18.21 -20.36 -17.00
N ILE A 469 -19.54 -20.37 -16.96
CA ILE A 469 -20.36 -19.19 -17.27
C ILE A 469 -20.07 -18.07 -16.26
N LYS A 470 -19.99 -18.39 -14.97
CA LYS A 470 -19.64 -17.43 -13.93
C LYS A 470 -18.25 -16.81 -14.18
N ALA A 471 -17.25 -17.61 -14.55
CA ALA A 471 -15.93 -17.12 -14.92
C ALA A 471 -15.98 -16.22 -16.18
N ALA A 472 -16.69 -16.63 -17.22
CA ALA A 472 -16.88 -15.82 -18.43
C ALA A 472 -17.51 -14.46 -18.11
N ASN A 473 -18.53 -14.43 -17.23
CA ASN A 473 -19.15 -13.20 -16.79
C ASN A 473 -18.24 -12.36 -15.88
N MET A 474 -17.33 -12.98 -15.11
CA MET A 474 -16.32 -12.26 -14.34
C MET A 474 -15.35 -11.49 -15.24
N CYS A 475 -14.87 -12.10 -16.33
CA CYS A 475 -13.93 -11.48 -17.27
C CYS A 475 -14.31 -11.79 -18.75
N PRO A 476 -15.27 -11.06 -19.35
CA PRO A 476 -15.81 -11.40 -20.67
C PRO A 476 -14.81 -11.43 -21.83
N VAL A 477 -13.66 -10.78 -21.68
CA VAL A 477 -12.61 -10.68 -22.72
C VAL A 477 -11.59 -11.81 -22.63
N LYS A 478 -11.55 -12.56 -21.52
CA LYS A 478 -10.57 -13.63 -21.34
C LYS A 478 -10.98 -14.84 -22.17
N PHE A 479 -10.34 -15.00 -23.32
CA PHE A 479 -10.35 -16.24 -24.08
C PHE A 479 -9.14 -17.06 -23.66
N ILE A 480 -9.36 -18.28 -23.16
CA ILE A 480 -8.27 -19.25 -22.98
C ILE A 480 -8.09 -19.95 -24.32
N PRO A 481 -6.91 -19.85 -24.96
CA PRO A 481 -6.64 -20.63 -26.16
C PRO A 481 -6.75 -22.13 -25.84
N LEU A 482 -7.39 -22.90 -26.72
CA LEU A 482 -7.68 -24.34 -26.56
C LEU A 482 -6.46 -25.24 -26.21
N TYR A 483 -5.23 -24.74 -26.33
CA TYR A 483 -3.99 -25.54 -26.26
C TYR A 483 -3.20 -25.43 -24.94
N LEU A 484 -3.81 -24.98 -23.84
CA LEU A 484 -3.12 -24.79 -22.53
C LEU A 484 -3.59 -25.75 -21.42
N TYR A 485 -4.06 -26.95 -21.78
CA TYR A 485 -4.41 -28.02 -20.82
C TYR A 485 -3.36 -29.11 -20.74
#